data_AF-A0A1B6Q214-F1
#
_entry.id   AF-A0A1B6Q214-F1
#
_cell.length_a   1.000
_cell.length_b   1.000
_cell.length_c   1.000
_cell.angle_alpha   90.00
_cell.angle_beta   90.00
_cell.angle_gamma   90.00
#
_symmetry.space_group_name_H-M   'P 1'
#
loop_
_entity.id
_entity.type
_entity.pdbx_description
1 polymer ?
#
loop_
_entity_poly.entity_id
_entity_poly.type
_entity_poly.pdbx_seq_one_letter_code
_entity_poly.pdbx_strand_id
1 'polypeptide(L)'
;MFQGDTSFAGPSGCLCWVDLLHGIVVCTNPHQVPPVLRFIPLPDGCPAFGWSDYPYRPRMEESRSAACVGGRIKVVSMVGLLEGWNSQQFRLTTRTLSSSALRPDVLGGEWQEDGVCPPEDLWATEEYRALNLPPRTPLCPVLSAAGDEEDGVVYAVVNDIEERVVVQGRLQQIVRGTELKLKRQYVLGIDVRSNKIVSTSSSVPPESLMQMTPHLLPFDLCASLHGGAKNRQESG
;
A
#
# COMPACT_ATOMS: atom_id res chain seq x y z
N MET A 1 -11.16 -14.97 -10.83
CA MET A 1 -12.14 -15.35 -9.79
C MET A 1 -11.98 -14.37 -8.64
N PHE A 2 -13.08 -13.86 -8.07
CA PHE A 2 -13.01 -12.94 -6.93
C PHE A 2 -12.47 -13.66 -5.69
N GLN A 3 -11.49 -13.07 -5.03
CA GLN A 3 -10.90 -13.53 -3.78
C GLN A 3 -10.66 -12.32 -2.88
N GLY A 4 -11.34 -12.26 -1.74
CA GLY A 4 -11.23 -11.14 -0.80
C GLY A 4 -9.87 -11.12 -0.11
N ASP A 5 -9.13 -10.03 -0.28
CA ASP A 5 -7.88 -9.71 0.42
C ASP A 5 -8.14 -9.02 1.75
N THR A 6 -9.15 -8.15 1.79
CA THR A 6 -9.53 -7.39 2.98
C THR A 6 -11.01 -7.02 2.96
N SER A 7 -11.51 -6.51 4.07
CA SER A 7 -12.85 -5.97 4.20
C SER A 7 -12.88 -4.78 5.14
N PHE A 8 -13.84 -3.89 4.93
CA PHE A 8 -14.07 -2.74 5.82
C PHE A 8 -15.53 -2.31 5.80
N ALA A 9 -15.94 -1.60 6.85
CA ALA A 9 -17.18 -0.86 6.85
C ALA A 9 -17.01 0.40 6.00
N GLY A 10 -17.87 0.57 5.00
CA GLY A 10 -17.88 1.72 4.12
C GLY A 10 -18.88 2.79 4.59
N PRO A 11 -19.13 3.78 3.71
CA PRO A 11 -20.01 4.90 4.03
C PRO A 11 -21.43 4.44 4.38
N SER A 12 -22.05 5.09 5.36
CA SER A 12 -23.43 4.80 5.79
C SER A 12 -23.69 3.35 6.22
N GLY A 13 -22.66 2.65 6.71
CA GLY A 13 -22.78 1.28 7.23
C GLY A 13 -22.80 0.20 6.15
N CYS A 14 -22.39 0.50 4.91
CA CYS A 14 -22.23 -0.53 3.89
C CYS A 14 -21.07 -1.48 4.24
N LEU A 15 -21.14 -2.72 3.76
CA LEU A 15 -20.07 -3.71 3.92
C LEU A 15 -19.31 -3.84 2.62
N CYS A 16 -17.97 -3.77 2.69
CA CYS A 16 -17.10 -3.86 1.53
C CYS A 16 -16.15 -5.05 1.67
N TRP A 17 -16.08 -5.90 0.64
CA TRP A 17 -15.06 -6.92 0.46
C TRP A 17 -14.20 -6.54 -0.74
N VAL A 18 -12.89 -6.50 -0.55
CA VAL A 18 -11.95 -6.01 -1.55
C VAL A 18 -11.16 -7.18 -2.08
N ASP A 19 -11.18 -7.35 -3.39
CA ASP A 19 -10.20 -8.10 -4.14
C ASP A 19 -9.28 -7.07 -4.83
N LEU A 20 -8.07 -6.91 -4.31
CA LEU A 20 -7.07 -5.97 -4.81
C LEU A 20 -6.61 -6.30 -6.23
N LEU A 21 -6.99 -7.45 -6.80
CA LEU A 21 -6.77 -7.73 -8.22
C LEU A 21 -7.94 -7.28 -9.11
N HIS A 22 -9.18 -7.48 -8.65
CA HIS A 22 -10.36 -7.32 -9.52
C HIS A 22 -11.23 -6.11 -9.18
N GLY A 23 -11.51 -5.86 -7.90
CA GLY A 23 -12.55 -4.89 -7.52
C GLY A 23 -13.06 -5.05 -6.10
N ILE A 24 -14.12 -4.30 -5.82
CA ILE A 24 -14.77 -4.25 -4.51
C ILE A 24 -16.19 -4.77 -4.67
N VAL A 25 -16.57 -5.73 -3.83
CA VAL A 25 -17.98 -6.10 -3.64
C VAL A 25 -18.54 -5.25 -2.51
N VAL A 26 -19.58 -4.47 -2.79
CA VAL A 26 -20.25 -3.60 -1.83
C VAL A 26 -21.67 -4.09 -1.56
N CYS A 27 -22.03 -4.19 -0.29
CA CYS A 27 -23.39 -4.39 0.20
C CYS A 27 -23.87 -3.10 0.85
N THR A 28 -24.74 -2.34 0.18
CA THR A 28 -25.21 -1.03 0.66
C THR A 28 -26.30 -1.13 1.72
N ASN A 29 -27.10 -2.19 1.69
CA ASN A 29 -28.13 -2.47 2.69
C ASN A 29 -28.02 -3.92 3.17
N PRO A 30 -27.22 -4.19 4.23
CA PRO A 30 -27.03 -5.54 4.75
C PRO A 30 -28.29 -6.13 5.41
N HIS A 31 -29.29 -5.29 5.71
CA HIS A 31 -30.54 -5.72 6.34
C HIS A 31 -31.63 -6.09 5.32
N GLN A 32 -31.43 -5.79 4.03
CA GLN A 32 -32.35 -6.21 2.97
C GLN A 32 -32.27 -7.72 2.72
N VAL A 33 -33.41 -8.35 2.43
CA VAL A 33 -33.49 -9.77 2.07
C VAL A 33 -34.11 -9.93 0.67
N PRO A 34 -33.37 -10.44 -0.34
CA PRO A 34 -31.94 -10.76 -0.30
C PRO A 34 -31.07 -9.49 -0.24
N PRO A 35 -29.85 -9.57 0.33
CA PRO A 35 -28.91 -8.46 0.30
C PRO A 35 -28.51 -8.16 -1.15
N VAL A 36 -28.43 -6.89 -1.49
CA VAL A 36 -27.99 -6.45 -2.82
C VAL A 36 -26.49 -6.27 -2.79
N LEU A 37 -25.78 -7.19 -3.46
CA LEU A 37 -24.34 -7.11 -3.66
C LEU A 37 -24.04 -6.47 -5.02
N ARG A 38 -23.09 -5.55 -5.03
CA ARG A 38 -22.62 -4.88 -6.26
C ARG A 38 -21.12 -5.06 -6.39
N PHE A 39 -20.68 -5.45 -7.58
CA PHE A 39 -19.27 -5.46 -7.91
C PHE A 39 -18.88 -4.13 -8.54
N ILE A 40 -17.80 -3.53 -8.05
CA ILE A 40 -17.21 -2.30 -8.52
C ILE A 40 -15.77 -2.63 -8.96
N PRO A 41 -15.43 -2.50 -10.25
CA PRO A 41 -14.06 -2.75 -10.70
C PRO A 41 -13.09 -1.74 -10.08
N LEU A 42 -11.83 -2.16 -9.93
CA LEU A 42 -10.75 -1.23 -9.56
C LEU A 42 -10.57 -0.13 -10.63
N PRO A 43 -9.98 1.02 -10.26
CA PRO A 43 -9.69 2.07 -11.24
C PRO A 43 -8.76 1.58 -12.36
N ASP A 44 -8.87 2.22 -13.53
CA ASP A 44 -7.96 2.02 -14.66
C ASP A 44 -6.48 2.22 -14.26
N GLY A 45 -5.57 1.52 -14.95
CA GLY A 45 -4.14 1.50 -14.61
C GLY A 45 -3.79 0.55 -13.46
N CYS A 46 -4.78 -0.15 -12.89
CA CYS A 46 -4.54 -1.36 -12.13
C CYS A 46 -4.39 -2.53 -13.12
N PRO A 47 -3.20 -3.15 -13.29
CA PRO A 47 -3.04 -4.27 -14.22
C PRO A 47 -4.03 -5.38 -13.92
N ALA A 48 -4.82 -5.73 -14.93
CA ALA A 48 -5.64 -6.93 -14.93
C ALA A 48 -4.70 -8.11 -15.21
N PHE A 49 -4.20 -8.77 -14.16
CA PHE A 49 -3.39 -9.96 -14.38
C PHE A 49 -4.25 -11.09 -14.93
N GLY A 50 -3.86 -11.60 -16.10
CA GLY A 50 -4.32 -12.89 -16.59
C GLY A 50 -3.67 -14.00 -15.78
N TRP A 51 -4.41 -15.07 -15.50
CA TRP A 51 -3.89 -16.27 -14.82
C TRP A 51 -2.70 -16.93 -15.56
N SER A 52 -2.45 -16.55 -16.82
CA SER A 52 -1.36 -17.05 -17.66
C SER A 52 0.02 -16.55 -17.26
N ASP A 53 0.11 -15.41 -16.59
CA ASP A 53 1.40 -14.71 -16.44
C ASP A 53 2.16 -15.15 -15.19
N TYR A 54 1.46 -15.75 -14.23
CA TYR A 54 2.04 -16.25 -12.98
C TYR A 54 1.38 -17.56 -12.54
N PRO A 55 2.15 -18.55 -12.06
CA PRO A 55 1.61 -19.79 -11.50
C PRO A 55 0.82 -19.58 -10.20
N TYR A 56 0.90 -18.39 -9.60
CA TYR A 56 0.26 -18.03 -8.35
C TYR A 56 -0.35 -16.63 -8.44
N ARG A 57 -1.37 -16.36 -7.61
CA ARG A 57 -1.94 -15.02 -7.47
C ARG A 57 -0.88 -14.05 -6.91
N PRO A 58 -0.63 -12.90 -7.54
CA PRO A 58 0.32 -11.93 -7.03
C PRO A 58 -0.17 -11.33 -5.70
N ARG A 59 0.80 -10.97 -4.84
CA ARG A 59 0.56 -10.28 -3.56
C ARG A 59 0.25 -8.81 -3.80
N MET A 60 -1.00 -8.53 -4.14
CA MET A 60 -1.40 -7.19 -4.53
C MET A 60 -1.28 -6.18 -3.39
N GLU A 61 -1.35 -6.63 -2.14
CA GLU A 61 -1.10 -5.83 -0.94
C GLU A 61 0.26 -5.11 -0.96
N GLU A 62 1.25 -5.61 -1.70
CA GLU A 62 2.57 -4.97 -1.83
C GLU A 62 2.52 -3.68 -2.66
N SER A 63 1.48 -3.50 -3.48
CA SER A 63 1.39 -2.43 -4.47
C SER A 63 0.14 -1.57 -4.35
N ARG A 64 -0.82 -1.94 -3.49
CA ARG A 64 -2.10 -1.24 -3.36
C ARG A 64 -2.85 -1.62 -2.08
N SER A 65 -3.75 -0.74 -1.67
CA SER A 65 -4.76 -1.02 -0.63
C SER A 65 -6.06 -0.29 -0.95
N ALA A 66 -7.13 -0.67 -0.23
CA ALA A 66 -8.39 0.05 -0.24
C ALA A 66 -8.89 0.23 1.19
N ALA A 67 -9.55 1.35 1.47
CA ALA A 67 -10.11 1.66 2.78
C ALA A 67 -11.31 2.61 2.66
N CYS A 68 -12.05 2.78 3.76
CA CYS A 68 -12.99 3.88 3.92
C CYS A 68 -12.29 5.01 4.68
N VAL A 69 -12.07 6.15 4.02
CA VAL A 69 -11.39 7.34 4.59
C VAL A 69 -12.34 8.52 4.48
N GLY A 70 -12.59 9.22 5.59
CA GLY A 70 -13.50 10.37 5.62
C GLY A 70 -14.90 10.06 5.08
N GLY A 71 -15.39 8.84 5.31
CA GLY A 71 -16.69 8.38 4.79
C GLY A 71 -16.73 8.20 3.27
N ARG A 72 -15.59 7.96 2.62
CA ARG A 72 -15.49 7.67 1.18
C ARG A 72 -14.62 6.44 0.95
N ILE A 73 -15.00 5.61 -0.01
CA ILE A 73 -14.18 4.47 -0.41
C ILE A 73 -13.02 4.98 -1.26
N LYS A 74 -11.80 4.67 -0.83
CA LYS A 74 -10.58 5.07 -1.51
C LYS A 74 -9.68 3.88 -1.81
N VAL A 75 -8.89 4.02 -2.87
CA VAL A 75 -7.84 3.09 -3.26
C VAL A 75 -6.54 3.86 -3.38
N VAL A 76 -5.45 3.27 -2.88
CA VAL A 76 -4.09 3.69 -3.24
C VAL A 76 -3.46 2.60 -4.10
N SER A 77 -2.75 2.97 -5.15
CA SER A 77 -2.01 2.04 -5.99
C SER A 77 -0.70 2.61 -6.50
N MET A 78 0.29 1.73 -6.66
CA MET A 78 1.55 2.01 -7.34
C MET A 78 1.39 1.69 -8.83
N VAL A 79 0.83 2.65 -9.58
CA VAL A 79 0.55 2.52 -11.01
C VAL A 79 1.86 2.38 -11.78
N GLY A 80 1.95 1.43 -12.72
CA GLY A 80 3.15 1.19 -13.52
C GLY A 80 4.23 0.30 -12.89
N LEU A 81 4.16 -0.01 -11.57
CA LEU A 81 5.17 -0.85 -10.90
C LEU A 81 5.34 -2.24 -11.55
N LEU A 82 4.23 -2.80 -12.06
CA LEU A 82 4.18 -4.15 -12.61
C LEU A 82 4.16 -4.14 -14.15
N GLU A 83 4.20 -2.95 -14.76
CA GLU A 83 4.23 -2.77 -16.22
C GLU A 83 5.69 -2.67 -16.67
N GLY A 84 6.29 -3.79 -17.07
CA GLY A 84 7.60 -3.80 -17.73
C GLY A 84 8.85 -3.88 -16.84
N TRP A 85 8.73 -4.40 -15.61
CA TRP A 85 9.85 -4.65 -14.67
C TRP A 85 10.69 -3.42 -14.28
N ASN A 86 10.30 -2.21 -14.68
CA ASN A 86 11.01 -1.00 -14.30
C ASN A 86 10.41 -0.42 -13.01
N SER A 87 10.85 -0.95 -11.87
CA SER A 87 10.42 -0.54 -10.52
C SER A 87 10.72 0.93 -10.16
N GLN A 88 11.34 1.68 -11.08
CA GLN A 88 11.69 3.09 -10.95
C GLN A 88 10.67 4.03 -11.63
N GLN A 89 9.64 3.51 -12.30
CA GLN A 89 8.66 4.32 -13.05
C GLN A 89 7.24 4.25 -12.49
N PHE A 90 7.06 3.69 -11.29
CA PHE A 90 5.74 3.65 -10.68
C PHE A 90 5.27 5.07 -10.32
N ARG A 91 3.97 5.26 -10.10
CA ARG A 91 3.41 6.46 -9.45
C ARG A 91 2.51 6.03 -8.32
N LEU A 92 2.71 6.59 -7.14
CA LEU A 92 1.81 6.37 -6.01
C LEU A 92 0.58 7.24 -6.22
N THR A 93 -0.56 6.63 -6.52
CA THR A 93 -1.79 7.33 -6.86
C THR A 93 -2.90 6.97 -5.89
N THR A 94 -3.60 7.98 -5.40
CA THR A 94 -4.82 7.80 -4.59
C THR A 94 -6.05 8.14 -5.43
N ARG A 95 -7.11 7.35 -5.30
CA ARG A 95 -8.37 7.54 -6.01
C ARG A 95 -9.56 7.33 -5.09
N THR A 96 -10.57 8.19 -5.23
CA THR A 96 -11.83 8.12 -4.50
C THR A 96 -12.95 7.60 -5.40
N LEU A 97 -13.72 6.65 -4.89
CA LEU A 97 -14.93 6.18 -5.55
C LEU A 97 -16.01 7.27 -5.48
N SER A 98 -16.57 7.62 -6.64
CA SER A 98 -17.67 8.57 -6.71
C SER A 98 -18.87 8.09 -5.88
N SER A 99 -19.49 9.01 -5.15
CA SER A 99 -20.66 8.71 -4.31
C SER A 99 -21.84 8.14 -5.12
N SER A 100 -21.94 8.47 -6.40
CA SER A 100 -22.96 7.93 -7.30
C SER A 100 -22.80 6.43 -7.54
N ALA A 101 -21.58 5.89 -7.47
CA ALA A 101 -21.28 4.48 -7.67
C ALA A 101 -21.87 3.56 -6.59
N LEU A 102 -22.28 4.14 -5.45
CA LEU A 102 -22.97 3.41 -4.39
C LEU A 102 -24.49 3.37 -4.59
N ARG A 103 -25.03 4.11 -5.56
CA ARG A 103 -26.46 4.08 -5.85
C ARG A 103 -26.83 2.77 -6.57
N PRO A 104 -28.01 2.17 -6.28
CA PRO A 104 -28.41 0.90 -6.88
C PRO A 104 -28.51 0.93 -8.40
N ASP A 105 -28.84 2.08 -8.98
CA ASP A 105 -29.15 2.31 -10.39
C ASP A 105 -27.92 2.56 -11.29
N VAL A 106 -26.74 2.78 -10.72
CA VAL A 106 -25.52 3.11 -11.48
C VAL A 106 -24.72 1.84 -11.77
N LEU A 107 -24.52 1.47 -13.03
CA LEU A 107 -23.65 0.34 -13.40
C LEU A 107 -22.18 0.78 -13.44
N GLY A 108 -21.30 0.02 -12.79
CA GLY A 108 -19.88 0.38 -12.64
C GLY A 108 -19.64 1.40 -11.53
N GLY A 109 -18.36 1.67 -11.26
CA GLY A 109 -17.94 2.73 -10.34
C GLY A 109 -16.97 3.66 -11.02
N GLU A 110 -17.26 4.96 -10.93
CA GLU A 110 -16.37 6.01 -11.40
C GLU A 110 -15.37 6.35 -10.28
N TRP A 111 -14.10 6.36 -10.62
CA TRP A 111 -13.02 6.69 -9.71
C TRP A 111 -12.44 8.06 -10.06
N GLN A 112 -12.41 8.96 -9.09
CA GLN A 112 -11.75 10.25 -9.19
C GLN A 112 -10.31 10.14 -8.70
N GLU A 113 -9.36 10.70 -9.42
CA GLU A 113 -7.98 10.82 -8.95
C GLU A 113 -7.86 11.96 -7.92
N ASP A 114 -7.30 11.62 -6.75
CA ASP A 114 -7.15 12.56 -5.63
C ASP A 114 -5.74 13.16 -5.55
N GLY A 115 -4.72 12.38 -5.91
CA GLY A 115 -3.32 12.77 -5.79
C GLY A 115 -2.38 11.76 -6.43
N VAL A 116 -1.24 12.26 -6.93
CA VAL A 116 -0.20 11.48 -7.61
C VAL A 116 1.16 11.92 -7.12
N CYS A 117 1.89 10.98 -6.51
CA CYS A 117 3.27 11.15 -6.07
C CYS A 117 4.20 10.28 -6.91
N PRO A 118 4.97 10.89 -7.83
CA PRO A 118 6.07 10.23 -8.52
C PRO A 118 7.21 9.88 -7.55
N PRO A 119 7.96 8.80 -7.81
CA PRO A 119 9.07 8.37 -6.98
C PRO A 119 10.21 9.39 -6.93
N GLU A 120 10.47 10.10 -8.03
CA GLU A 120 11.47 11.15 -8.09
C GLU A 120 11.18 12.28 -7.11
N ASP A 121 9.92 12.68 -6.95
CA ASP A 121 9.51 13.70 -5.99
C ASP A 121 9.70 13.19 -4.57
N LEU A 122 9.28 11.95 -4.30
CA LEU A 122 9.46 11.31 -3.00
C LEU A 122 10.94 11.26 -2.58
N TRP A 123 11.83 10.81 -3.46
CA TRP A 123 13.27 10.70 -3.17
C TRP A 123 13.97 12.05 -3.14
N ALA A 124 13.39 13.09 -3.74
CA ALA A 124 13.92 14.44 -3.70
C ALA A 124 13.65 15.17 -2.37
N THR A 125 12.70 14.69 -1.56
CA THR A 125 12.38 15.28 -0.26
C THR A 125 13.58 15.27 0.69
N GLU A 126 13.68 16.31 1.54
CA GLU A 126 14.74 16.41 2.54
C GLU A 126 14.64 15.28 3.56
N GLU A 127 13.42 14.89 3.92
CA GLU A 127 13.11 13.81 4.83
C GLU A 127 13.63 12.46 4.30
N TYR A 128 13.45 12.17 3.00
CA TYR A 128 13.98 10.94 2.42
C TYR A 128 15.50 10.95 2.35
N ARG A 129 16.10 12.08 1.94
CA ARG A 129 17.57 12.22 1.89
C ARG A 129 18.20 12.07 3.27
N ALA A 130 17.54 12.53 4.32
CA ALA A 130 17.98 12.36 5.70
C ALA A 130 18.07 10.88 6.15
N LEU A 131 17.35 9.96 5.49
CA LEU A 131 17.46 8.52 5.74
C LEU A 131 18.80 7.93 5.24
N ASN A 132 19.54 8.66 4.39
CA ASN A 132 20.79 8.20 3.77
C ASN A 132 20.64 6.86 3.01
N LEU A 133 19.48 6.65 2.39
CA LEU A 133 19.19 5.48 1.58
C LEU A 133 19.36 5.80 0.09
N PRO A 134 19.77 4.84 -0.75
CA PRO A 134 19.58 4.97 -2.18
C PRO A 134 18.08 5.01 -2.50
N PRO A 135 17.66 5.50 -3.69
CA PRO A 135 16.29 5.39 -4.17
C PRO A 135 15.75 3.96 -4.04
N ARG A 136 14.81 3.78 -3.11
CA ARG A 136 14.09 2.53 -2.86
C ARG A 136 12.61 2.71 -3.20
N THR A 137 12.07 1.73 -3.90
CA THR A 137 10.65 1.58 -4.14
C THR A 137 9.93 1.31 -2.79
N PRO A 138 8.98 2.15 -2.38
CA PRO A 138 8.13 1.88 -1.23
C PRO A 138 7.23 0.66 -1.51
N LEU A 139 6.85 -0.07 -0.47
CA LEU A 139 6.01 -1.26 -0.55
C LEU A 139 4.85 -1.15 0.43
N CYS A 140 3.79 -1.91 0.20
CA CYS A 140 2.62 -1.98 1.08
C CYS A 140 2.00 -0.61 1.35
N PRO A 141 1.60 0.15 0.32
CA PRO A 141 0.95 1.43 0.53
C PRO A 141 -0.39 1.21 1.23
N VAL A 142 -0.60 1.88 2.35
CA VAL A 142 -1.84 1.82 3.15
C VAL A 142 -2.37 3.22 3.35
N LEU A 143 -3.64 3.43 2.99
CA LEU A 143 -4.35 4.68 3.26
C LEU A 143 -4.48 4.90 4.77
N SER A 144 -4.22 6.13 5.24
CA SER A 144 -4.55 6.47 6.61
C SER A 144 -6.07 6.48 6.83
N ALA A 145 -6.50 5.84 7.92
CA ALA A 145 -7.86 5.91 8.41
C ALA A 145 -7.99 6.83 9.65
N ALA A 146 -6.93 7.53 10.03
CA ALA A 146 -6.86 8.35 11.25
C ALA A 146 -7.51 9.73 11.04
N GLY A 147 -8.83 9.73 10.84
CA GLY A 147 -9.62 10.96 10.75
C GLY A 147 -9.41 11.77 9.45
N ASP A 148 -10.13 12.89 9.34
CA ASP A 148 -10.14 13.72 8.13
C ASP A 148 -8.83 14.50 7.93
N GLU A 149 -8.05 14.73 8.99
CA GLU A 149 -6.77 15.45 8.94
C GLU A 149 -5.67 14.66 8.21
N GLU A 150 -5.79 13.33 8.18
CA GLU A 150 -4.87 12.45 7.44
C GLU A 150 -5.43 12.01 6.07
N ASP A 151 -6.50 12.66 5.58
CA ASP A 151 -6.97 12.40 4.22
C ASP A 151 -5.91 12.78 3.18
N GLY A 152 -5.50 11.80 2.37
CA GLY A 152 -4.43 11.95 1.39
C GLY A 152 -3.06 11.46 1.89
N VAL A 153 -2.96 11.07 3.16
CA VAL A 153 -1.75 10.43 3.71
C VAL A 153 -1.78 8.93 3.44
N VAL A 154 -0.68 8.43 2.87
CA VAL A 154 -0.42 7.02 2.63
C VAL A 154 0.82 6.62 3.40
N TYR A 155 0.71 5.55 4.18
CA TYR A 155 1.85 4.91 4.81
C TYR A 155 2.43 3.85 3.90
N ALA A 156 3.75 3.83 3.75
CA ALA A 156 4.43 2.79 2.98
C ALA A 156 5.77 2.40 3.60
N VAL A 157 6.21 1.19 3.31
CA VAL A 157 7.42 0.60 3.88
C VAL A 157 8.60 0.80 2.94
N VAL A 158 9.73 1.22 3.50
CA VAL A 158 11.01 1.27 2.79
C VAL A 158 12.04 0.47 3.56
N ASN A 159 12.67 -0.49 2.88
CA ASN A 159 13.65 -1.40 3.46
C ASN A 159 15.07 -0.96 3.11
N ASP A 160 15.93 -0.79 4.13
CA ASP A 160 17.38 -0.65 3.96
C ASP A 160 17.98 -2.05 3.78
N ILE A 161 18.35 -2.37 2.54
CA ILE A 161 18.89 -3.67 2.16
C ILE A 161 20.34 -3.48 1.72
N GLU A 162 21.23 -4.27 2.32
CA GLU A 162 22.60 -4.44 1.87
C GLU A 162 22.69 -5.65 0.94
N GLU A 163 23.20 -5.43 -0.27
CA GLU A 163 23.45 -6.48 -1.24
C GLU A 163 24.93 -6.88 -1.17
N ARG A 164 25.20 -8.16 -0.94
CA ARG A 164 26.56 -8.72 -0.95
C ARG A 164 26.66 -9.80 -2.02
N VAL A 165 27.64 -9.64 -2.91
CA VAL A 165 27.99 -10.70 -3.86
C VAL A 165 28.74 -11.78 -3.10
N VAL A 166 28.16 -12.97 -3.02
CA VAL A 166 28.78 -14.14 -2.39
C VAL A 166 29.30 -15.05 -3.49
N VAL A 167 30.56 -15.42 -3.39
CA VAL A 167 31.15 -16.42 -4.28
C VAL A 167 31.25 -17.74 -3.51
N GLN A 168 30.38 -18.69 -3.83
CA GLN A 168 30.45 -20.02 -3.27
C GLN A 168 31.16 -20.95 -4.25
N GLY A 169 32.31 -21.49 -3.82
CA GLY A 169 32.99 -22.57 -4.53
C GLY A 169 32.59 -23.92 -3.94
N ARG A 170 31.86 -24.74 -4.71
CA ARG A 170 31.76 -26.18 -4.45
C ARG A 170 32.09 -26.93 -5.74
N LEU A 171 32.98 -27.92 -5.64
CA LEU A 171 33.26 -28.90 -6.70
C LEU A 171 33.58 -28.27 -8.08
N GLN A 172 34.58 -27.37 -8.13
CA GLN A 172 35.03 -26.68 -9.36
C GLN A 172 34.00 -25.75 -10.03
N GLN A 173 32.80 -25.57 -9.46
CA GLN A 173 31.81 -24.60 -9.94
C GLN A 173 31.81 -23.36 -9.04
N ILE A 174 32.15 -22.22 -9.61
CA ILE A 174 32.02 -20.91 -8.97
C ILE A 174 30.57 -20.44 -9.18
N VAL A 175 29.76 -20.51 -8.14
CA VAL A 175 28.41 -19.92 -8.16
C VAL A 175 28.49 -18.53 -7.54
N ARG A 176 28.25 -17.50 -8.35
CA ARG A 176 28.00 -16.14 -7.85
C ARG A 176 26.55 -16.07 -7.37
N GLY A 177 26.37 -15.98 -6.06
CA GLY A 177 25.09 -15.68 -5.42
C GLY A 177 25.04 -14.23 -4.97
N THR A 178 23.83 -13.74 -4.74
CA THR A 178 23.58 -12.47 -4.07
C THR A 178 22.95 -12.76 -2.72
N GLU A 179 23.60 -12.32 -1.65
CA GLU A 179 23.03 -12.31 -0.31
C GLU A 179 22.43 -10.93 -0.03
N LEU A 180 21.15 -10.90 0.33
CA LEU A 180 20.45 -9.69 0.75
C LEU A 180 20.35 -9.68 2.26
N LYS A 181 20.84 -8.61 2.89
CA LYS A 181 20.72 -8.40 4.33
C LYS A 181 19.85 -7.18 4.61
N LEU A 182 18.70 -7.40 5.24
CA LEU A 182 17.86 -6.32 5.71
C LEU A 182 18.49 -5.68 6.96
N LYS A 183 18.86 -4.40 6.86
CA LYS A 183 19.49 -3.63 7.95
C LYS A 183 18.46 -2.93 8.81
N ARG A 184 17.43 -2.36 8.18
CA ARG A 184 16.41 -1.56 8.85
C ARG A 184 15.16 -1.49 7.99
N GLN A 185 14.02 -1.34 8.64
CA GLN A 185 12.75 -1.04 8.00
C GLN A 185 12.27 0.34 8.44
N TYR A 186 11.82 1.13 7.47
CA TYR A 186 11.22 2.44 7.68
C TYR A 186 9.76 2.41 7.26
N VAL A 187 8.92 3.15 7.98
CA VAL A 187 7.55 3.45 7.57
C VAL A 187 7.50 4.96 7.30
N LEU A 188 7.13 5.30 6.07
CA LEU A 188 6.98 6.69 5.61
C LEU A 188 5.50 7.01 5.57
N GLY A 189 5.07 8.08 6.24
CA GLY A 189 3.80 8.73 5.97
C GLY A 189 3.99 9.75 4.85
N ILE A 190 3.33 9.54 3.72
CA ILE A 190 3.48 10.32 2.50
C ILE A 190 2.17 11.05 2.24
N ASP A 191 2.18 12.38 2.26
CA ASP A 191 1.07 13.16 1.72
C ASP A 191 1.18 13.15 0.20
N VAL A 192 0.30 12.37 -0.43
CA VAL A 192 0.30 12.11 -1.87
C VAL A 192 -0.18 13.32 -2.68
N ARG A 193 -0.83 14.32 -2.05
CA ARG A 193 -1.28 15.53 -2.74
C ARG A 193 -0.20 16.59 -2.81
N SER A 194 0.63 16.67 -1.77
CA SER A 194 1.73 17.63 -1.69
C SER A 194 3.09 17.04 -2.06
N ASN A 195 3.17 15.73 -2.32
CA ASN A 195 4.39 14.97 -2.60
C ASN A 195 5.44 15.12 -1.50
N LYS A 196 5.00 15.11 -0.23
CA LYS A 196 5.86 15.29 0.95
C LYS A 196 5.82 14.09 1.87
N ILE A 197 6.92 13.86 2.56
CA ILE A 197 6.96 12.94 3.70
C ILE A 197 6.55 13.72 4.95
N VAL A 198 5.43 13.36 5.56
CA VAL A 198 4.88 14.00 6.76
C VAL A 198 5.25 13.27 8.04
N SER A 199 5.63 11.99 7.94
CA SER A 199 6.15 11.23 9.09
C SER A 199 7.13 10.15 8.67
N THR A 200 8.04 9.83 9.57
CA THR A 200 9.04 8.77 9.41
C THR A 200 9.17 8.03 10.73
N SER A 201 9.04 6.72 10.70
CA SER A 201 9.39 5.85 11.81
C SER A 201 10.28 4.72 11.33
N SER A 202 11.04 4.12 12.24
CA SER A 202 11.89 2.98 11.92
C SER A 202 11.76 1.91 12.98
N SER A 203 11.76 0.65 12.54
CA SER A 203 11.74 -0.51 13.41
C SER A 203 12.99 -1.37 13.20
N VAL A 204 13.25 -2.24 14.17
CA VAL A 204 14.23 -3.32 14.01
C VAL A 204 13.72 -4.21 12.86
N PRO A 205 14.59 -4.60 11.91
CA PRO A 205 14.17 -5.40 10.78
C PRO A 205 13.58 -6.73 11.26
N PRO A 206 12.53 -7.26 10.60
CA PRO A 206 12.05 -8.60 10.88
C PRO A 206 13.15 -9.65 10.72
N GLU A 207 13.08 -10.73 11.49
CA GLU A 207 14.10 -11.79 11.53
C GLU A 207 14.25 -12.55 10.21
N SER A 208 13.27 -12.43 9.31
CA SER A 208 13.23 -13.15 8.03
C SER A 208 12.95 -12.22 6.85
N LEU A 209 13.66 -12.45 5.73
CA LEU A 209 13.39 -11.77 4.47
C LEU A 209 11.96 -12.03 3.95
N MET A 210 11.34 -13.14 4.34
CA MET A 210 9.94 -13.45 4.02
C MET A 210 8.93 -12.51 4.71
N GLN A 211 9.39 -11.72 5.69
CA GLN A 211 8.61 -10.74 6.44
C GLN A 211 8.91 -9.29 6.02
N MET A 212 9.66 -9.08 4.91
CA MET A 212 9.90 -7.72 4.35
C MET A 212 8.61 -6.99 3.95
N THR A 213 7.53 -7.74 3.79
CA THR A 213 6.17 -7.29 3.52
C THR A 213 5.35 -7.42 4.81
N PRO A 214 5.33 -6.39 5.69
CA PRO A 214 4.44 -6.44 6.85
C PRO A 214 2.98 -6.45 6.39
N HIS A 215 2.14 -7.23 7.07
CA HIS A 215 0.69 -7.08 6.98
C HIS A 215 0.30 -5.78 7.69
N LEU A 216 0.52 -4.63 7.04
CA LEU A 216 0.09 -3.35 7.59
C LEU A 216 -1.43 -3.28 7.51
N LEU A 217 -2.10 -3.48 8.64
CA LEU A 217 -3.50 -3.10 8.74
C LEU A 217 -3.56 -1.59 8.95
N PRO A 218 -4.54 -0.88 8.33
CA PRO A 218 -4.74 0.56 8.54
C PRO A 218 -4.78 0.98 10.02
N PHE A 219 -5.22 0.08 10.90
CA PHE A 219 -5.32 0.32 12.35
C PHE A 219 -3.99 0.15 13.11
N ASP A 220 -3.03 -0.65 12.61
CA ASP A 220 -1.75 -0.90 13.29
C ASP A 220 -0.82 0.33 13.26
N LEU A 221 -1.01 1.20 12.27
CA LEU A 221 -0.24 2.43 12.10
C LEU A 221 -0.62 3.49 13.15
N CYS A 222 -1.89 3.55 13.54
CA CYS A 222 -2.32 4.44 14.62
C CYS A 222 -1.63 4.10 15.95
N ALA A 223 -1.46 2.80 16.26
CA ALA A 223 -0.84 2.37 17.52
C ALA A 223 0.67 2.65 17.58
N SER A 224 1.38 2.49 16.46
CA SER A 224 2.83 2.73 16.37
C SER A 224 3.20 4.21 16.46
N LEU A 225 2.33 5.12 16.00
CA LEU A 225 2.51 6.58 16.13
C LEU A 225 2.25 7.07 17.56
N HIS A 226 1.30 6.47 18.28
CA HIS A 226 1.01 6.84 19.67
C HIS A 226 1.98 6.23 20.70
N GLY A 227 2.69 5.15 20.34
CA GLY A 227 3.67 4.50 21.22
C GLY A 227 5.03 5.22 21.33
N GLY A 228 5.37 6.07 20.35
CA GLY A 228 6.65 6.81 20.33
C GLY A 228 6.70 8.04 21.23
N ALA A 229 5.56 8.52 21.72
CA ALA A 229 5.47 9.77 22.49
C ALA A 229 5.69 9.61 24.01
N LYS A 230 5.91 8.39 24.53
CA LYS A 230 6.22 8.15 25.94
C LYS A 230 7.59 7.49 26.08
N ASN A 231 8.64 8.29 26.07
CA ASN A 231 9.84 8.16 26.92
C ASN A 231 10.90 9.20 26.54
N ARG A 232 10.57 10.49 26.74
CA ARG A 232 11.55 11.56 27.00
C ARG A 232 10.96 12.54 28.01
N GLN A 233 10.84 12.09 29.26
CA GLN A 233 11.06 12.96 30.40
C GLN A 233 12.22 12.36 31.17
N GLU A 234 13.38 12.96 30.95
CA GLU A 234 14.53 12.77 31.83
C GLU A 234 14.21 13.38 33.19
N SER A 235 14.61 12.64 34.21
CA SER A 235 14.80 13.01 35.60
C SER A 235 15.31 14.44 35.79
N GLY A 236 14.54 15.21 36.57
CA GLY A 236 14.95 16.38 37.35
C GLY A 236 14.25 16.31 38.70
#